data_AF-A0A8J3W7H2-F1
#
_entry.id   AF-A0A8J3W7H2-F1
#
_cell.length_a   1.000
_cell.length_b   1.000
_cell.length_c   1.000
_cell.angle_alpha   90.00
_cell.angle_beta   90.00
_cell.angle_gamma   90.00
#
_symmetry.space_group_name_H-M   'P 1'
#
loop_
_entity.id
_entity.type
_entity.pdbx_description
1 polymer ?
#
loop_
_entity_poly.entity_id
_entity_poly.type
_entity_poly.pdbx_seq_one_letter_code
_entity_poly.pdbx_strand_id
1 'polypeptide(L)'
;MVPGSRTFFCWQDGLSPQGNIVPINPACSAAVAQSGANSLYNWFSVLRSDGAGRTRGFIPDGQLCSGGNPNFSGFDLAHEDWPVTHLTSGAQIQFRYNKWAAHPGWFYLYVTKDGWNPNRPLTWADLEEQPFHTADHPQSVGSPGTNDAHYYWNATLPSGKSGRHLIYSVWKRSDSAETFYNCSDVVFDGGDGEVTGVGRPGPTPTVTPTVTPTGDTGSCTATYKTVTSWSGGFQGEVTVKNPGTAAVNGWTVNWDLAAGSSINSLWNGTHTVSGSTVTAKNADWNRTIQPGGSVTFGFTANGTSGSPTPACTSP
;
A
#
# COMPACT_ATOMS: atom_id res chain seq x y z
N MET A 1 -2.86 -6.31 4.15
CA MET A 1 -1.91 -5.23 4.54
C MET A 1 -1.16 -4.75 3.32
N VAL A 2 -0.63 -5.66 2.50
CA VAL A 2 -0.09 -5.33 1.17
C VAL A 2 -0.61 -6.36 0.15
N PRO A 3 -1.39 -5.93 -0.85
CA PRO A 3 -2.18 -4.69 -0.87
C PRO A 3 -3.06 -4.56 0.39
N GLY A 4 -3.38 -3.33 0.80
CA GLY A 4 -4.22 -3.10 1.98
C GLY A 4 -5.68 -3.48 1.70
N SER A 5 -6.38 -4.04 2.69
CA SER A 5 -7.82 -4.26 2.55
C SER A 5 -8.59 -2.98 2.83
N ARG A 6 -9.84 -2.89 2.39
CA ARG A 6 -10.75 -1.77 2.72
C ARG A 6 -10.79 -1.51 4.22
N THR A 7 -11.02 -2.55 5.03
CA THR A 7 -11.07 -2.42 6.49
C THR A 7 -9.76 -1.90 7.08
N PHE A 8 -8.63 -2.42 6.63
CA PHE A 8 -7.31 -2.01 7.10
C PHE A 8 -7.00 -0.56 6.72
N PHE A 9 -7.21 -0.18 5.46
CA PHE A 9 -6.98 1.20 5.01
C PHE A 9 -7.92 2.19 5.67
N CYS A 10 -9.19 1.85 5.90
CA CYS A 10 -10.10 2.72 6.65
C CYS A 10 -9.76 2.83 8.13
N TRP A 11 -9.20 1.78 8.73
CA TRP A 11 -8.63 1.85 10.07
C TRP A 11 -7.44 2.81 10.10
N GLN A 12 -6.51 2.69 9.14
CA GLN A 12 -5.36 3.61 9.03
C GLN A 12 -5.79 5.05 8.78
N ASP A 13 -6.80 5.26 7.93
CA ASP A 13 -7.35 6.57 7.60
C ASP A 13 -7.96 7.27 8.83
N GLY A 14 -8.68 6.52 9.65
CA GLY A 14 -9.38 7.06 10.80
C GLY A 14 -8.59 7.11 12.10
N LEU A 15 -7.49 6.36 12.24
CA LEU A 15 -6.78 6.22 13.51
C LEU A 15 -6.13 7.54 13.95
N SER A 16 -6.66 8.10 15.04
CA SER A 16 -6.07 9.27 15.70
C SER A 16 -4.99 8.87 16.71
N PRO A 17 -4.08 9.80 17.08
CA PRO A 17 -3.12 9.58 18.17
C PRO A 17 -3.76 9.24 19.51
N GLN A 18 -5.02 9.62 19.72
CA GLN A 18 -5.80 9.34 20.93
C GLN A 18 -6.50 7.98 20.89
N GLY A 19 -6.33 7.19 19.82
CA GLY A 19 -6.90 5.85 19.67
C GLY A 19 -8.34 5.82 19.14
N ASN A 20 -9.01 6.98 19.04
CA ASN A 20 -10.31 7.07 18.37
C ASN A 20 -10.13 6.86 16.88
N ILE A 21 -11.05 6.12 16.26
CA ILE A 21 -11.06 5.87 14.80
C ILE A 21 -12.22 6.66 14.17
N VAL A 22 -11.89 7.72 13.42
CA VAL A 22 -12.85 8.55 12.69
C VAL A 22 -12.33 8.75 11.28
N PRO A 23 -12.79 7.95 10.29
CA PRO A 23 -12.35 8.08 8.91
C PRO A 23 -12.72 9.42 8.31
N ILE A 24 -11.98 9.77 7.27
CA ILE A 24 -12.05 11.04 6.53
C ILE A 24 -12.26 10.73 5.06
N ASN A 25 -11.66 9.65 4.57
CA ASN A 25 -11.96 9.12 3.26
C ASN A 25 -13.50 8.92 3.12
N PRO A 26 -14.13 9.43 2.05
CA PRO A 26 -15.59 9.37 1.89
C PRO A 26 -16.14 7.93 1.90
N ALA A 27 -15.47 7.01 1.22
CA ALA A 27 -15.88 5.60 1.19
C ALA A 27 -15.77 4.95 2.58
N CYS A 28 -14.66 5.21 3.29
CA CYS A 28 -14.48 4.74 4.66
C CYS A 28 -15.52 5.31 5.62
N SER A 29 -15.85 6.60 5.47
CA SER A 29 -16.85 7.28 6.27
C SER A 29 -18.24 6.70 6.02
N ALA A 30 -18.60 6.44 4.76
CA ALA A 30 -19.85 5.77 4.40
C ALA A 30 -19.92 4.34 4.95
N ALA A 31 -18.82 3.59 4.88
CA ALA A 31 -18.75 2.23 5.40
C ALA A 31 -18.95 2.17 6.91
N VAL A 32 -18.35 3.10 7.66
CA VAL A 32 -18.54 3.24 9.10
C VAL A 32 -19.93 3.73 9.45
N ALA A 33 -20.52 4.64 8.66
CA ALA A 33 -21.90 5.08 8.87
C ALA A 33 -22.89 3.91 8.80
N GLN A 34 -22.61 2.91 7.94
CA GLN A 34 -23.43 1.70 7.82
C GLN A 34 -23.05 0.60 8.82
N SER A 35 -21.77 0.37 9.09
CA SER A 35 -21.28 -0.78 9.88
C SER A 35 -21.02 -0.46 11.35
N GLY A 36 -20.99 0.83 11.71
CA GLY A 36 -20.52 1.33 13.00
C GLY A 36 -19.00 1.31 13.14
N ALA A 37 -18.47 2.15 14.02
CA ALA A 37 -17.02 2.29 14.24
C ALA A 37 -16.35 1.03 14.79
N ASN A 38 -17.12 0.13 15.44
CA ASN A 38 -16.61 -1.14 15.94
C ASN A 38 -16.02 -2.03 14.83
N SER A 39 -16.51 -1.89 13.59
CA SER A 39 -15.95 -2.58 12.43
C SER A 39 -14.48 -2.22 12.17
N LEU A 40 -14.05 -0.99 12.51
CA LEU A 40 -12.65 -0.58 12.37
C LEU A 40 -11.79 -0.93 13.57
N TYR A 41 -12.34 -1.04 14.78
CA TYR A 41 -11.58 -1.62 15.91
C TYR A 41 -11.32 -3.12 15.70
N ASN A 42 -12.11 -3.76 14.84
CA ASN A 42 -12.05 -5.17 14.50
C ASN A 42 -11.73 -5.38 13.01
N TRP A 43 -10.93 -4.48 12.41
CA TRP A 43 -10.64 -4.47 10.97
C TRP A 43 -10.09 -5.81 10.43
N PHE A 44 -9.50 -6.62 11.31
CA PHE A 44 -8.90 -7.93 11.02
C PHE A 44 -9.91 -9.10 11.09
N SER A 45 -11.15 -8.90 11.54
CA SER A 45 -12.10 -9.99 11.83
C SER A 45 -13.28 -10.11 10.86
N VAL A 46 -13.05 -9.77 9.58
CA VAL A 46 -14.01 -10.06 8.50
C VAL A 46 -14.04 -11.57 8.24
N LEU A 47 -14.84 -12.27 9.03
CA LEU A 47 -14.84 -13.72 9.10
C LEU A 47 -16.23 -14.34 9.07
N ARG A 48 -16.24 -15.62 8.71
CA ARG A 48 -17.35 -16.56 8.90
C ARG A 48 -16.83 -17.79 9.63
N SER A 49 -17.33 -18.04 10.84
CA SER A 49 -16.95 -19.22 11.62
C SER A 49 -17.40 -20.52 10.95
N ASP A 50 -18.41 -20.45 10.08
CA ASP A 50 -18.93 -21.54 9.27
C ASP A 50 -18.36 -21.56 7.84
N GLY A 51 -17.33 -20.76 7.51
CA GLY A 51 -16.89 -20.58 6.13
C GLY A 51 -16.43 -21.86 5.41
N ALA A 52 -15.58 -22.66 6.05
CA ALA A 52 -14.92 -23.86 5.54
C ALA A 52 -14.22 -23.66 4.17
N GLY A 53 -13.79 -22.43 3.86
CA GLY A 53 -13.23 -22.03 2.57
C GLY A 53 -14.27 -21.82 1.46
N ARG A 54 -15.57 -21.86 1.77
CA ARG A 54 -16.64 -21.68 0.78
C ARG A 54 -16.71 -20.22 0.32
N THR A 55 -17.02 -20.03 -0.95
CA THR A 55 -17.04 -18.73 -1.61
C THR A 55 -18.35 -18.58 -2.41
N ARG A 56 -18.32 -18.93 -3.69
CA ARG A 56 -19.47 -18.93 -4.60
C ARG A 56 -20.56 -19.86 -4.09
N GLY A 57 -21.81 -19.37 -4.13
CA GLY A 57 -22.98 -20.10 -3.60
C GLY A 57 -23.08 -20.12 -2.07
N PHE A 58 -22.13 -19.51 -1.35
CA PHE A 58 -22.16 -19.36 0.10
C PHE A 58 -22.24 -17.90 0.53
N ILE A 59 -21.32 -17.06 0.04
CA ILE A 59 -21.39 -15.61 0.22
C ILE A 59 -22.29 -15.04 -0.88
N PRO A 60 -23.35 -14.28 -0.58
CA PRO A 60 -24.19 -13.67 -1.60
C PRO A 60 -23.44 -12.63 -2.44
N ASP A 61 -23.89 -12.43 -3.67
CA ASP A 61 -23.46 -11.29 -4.49
C ASP A 61 -23.73 -9.97 -3.76
N GLY A 62 -22.81 -9.01 -3.91
CA GLY A 62 -22.85 -7.75 -3.17
C GLY A 62 -22.48 -7.85 -1.70
N GLN A 63 -22.00 -9.02 -1.21
CA GLN A 63 -21.57 -9.22 0.18
C GLN A 63 -20.15 -9.80 0.29
N LEU A 64 -19.37 -9.73 -0.79
CA LEU A 64 -18.06 -10.37 -0.86
C LEU A 64 -17.09 -9.73 0.13
N CYS A 65 -17.07 -8.40 0.22
CA CYS A 65 -16.11 -7.63 1.02
C CYS A 65 -16.41 -7.66 2.52
N SER A 66 -17.66 -7.92 2.90
CA SER A 66 -18.04 -8.27 4.28
C SER A 66 -17.92 -9.77 4.58
N GLY A 67 -17.72 -10.62 3.57
CA GLY A 67 -17.83 -12.07 3.72
C GLY A 67 -19.23 -12.50 4.19
N GLY A 68 -20.28 -11.75 3.83
CA GLY A 68 -21.64 -11.95 4.33
C GLY A 68 -21.80 -11.75 5.83
N ASN A 69 -20.86 -11.04 6.48
CA ASN A 69 -20.93 -10.69 7.90
C ASN A 69 -21.60 -9.31 8.04
N PRO A 70 -22.78 -9.21 8.69
CA PRO A 70 -23.52 -7.96 8.75
C PRO A 70 -22.77 -6.82 9.45
N ASN A 71 -21.84 -7.14 10.36
CA ASN A 71 -21.00 -6.16 11.06
C ASN A 71 -20.02 -5.42 10.15
N PHE A 72 -19.87 -5.87 8.89
CA PHE A 72 -18.97 -5.28 7.90
C PHE A 72 -19.71 -4.90 6.61
N SER A 73 -21.04 -4.86 6.61
CA SER A 73 -21.84 -4.64 5.38
C SER A 73 -21.54 -3.32 4.66
N GLY A 74 -21.08 -2.28 5.36
CA GLY A 74 -20.66 -1.02 4.74
C GLY A 74 -19.41 -1.14 3.88
N PHE A 75 -18.59 -2.19 4.07
CA PHE A 75 -17.42 -2.45 3.23
C PHE A 75 -17.78 -3.07 1.88
N ASP A 76 -19.05 -3.45 1.67
CA ASP A 76 -19.59 -3.89 0.37
C ASP A 76 -20.04 -2.73 -0.52
N LEU A 77 -20.09 -1.49 0.00
CA LEU A 77 -20.54 -0.32 -0.75
C LEU A 77 -19.71 -0.13 -2.03
N ALA A 78 -20.41 0.15 -3.12
CA ALA A 78 -19.81 0.59 -4.37
C ALA A 78 -19.48 2.08 -4.25
N HIS A 79 -18.20 2.43 -4.34
CA HIS A 79 -17.73 3.78 -4.10
C HIS A 79 -16.42 4.02 -4.86
N GLU A 80 -16.27 5.17 -5.52
CA GLU A 80 -15.07 5.51 -6.30
C GLU A 80 -13.87 5.83 -5.40
N ASP A 81 -14.13 6.42 -4.24
CA ASP A 81 -13.11 6.91 -3.31
C ASP A 81 -12.48 5.83 -2.41
N TRP A 82 -12.77 4.54 -2.57
CA TRP A 82 -12.08 3.52 -1.76
C TRP A 82 -10.55 3.69 -1.88
N PRO A 83 -9.78 3.69 -0.76
CA PRO A 83 -8.34 3.80 -0.84
C PRO A 83 -7.74 2.68 -1.68
N VAL A 84 -6.78 3.00 -2.55
CA VAL A 84 -6.21 2.05 -3.53
C VAL A 84 -4.73 1.84 -3.35
N THR A 85 -4.24 0.64 -3.67
CA THR A 85 -2.82 0.38 -3.92
C THR A 85 -2.50 0.45 -5.42
N HIS A 86 -1.50 1.22 -5.80
CA HIS A 86 -1.01 1.35 -7.18
C HIS A 86 -0.05 0.22 -7.51
N LEU A 87 -0.27 -0.48 -8.62
CA LEU A 87 0.42 -1.72 -8.96
C LEU A 87 0.81 -1.78 -10.44
N THR A 88 1.82 -2.60 -10.73
CA THR A 88 2.25 -2.95 -12.08
C THR A 88 1.73 -4.33 -12.45
N SER A 89 0.98 -4.45 -13.54
CA SER A 89 0.47 -5.74 -14.03
C SER A 89 1.64 -6.66 -14.41
N GLY A 90 1.55 -7.95 -14.03
CA GLY A 90 2.63 -8.92 -14.25
C GLY A 90 3.82 -8.80 -13.29
N ALA A 91 3.87 -7.78 -12.42
CA ALA A 91 4.97 -7.65 -11.46
C ALA A 91 4.90 -8.71 -10.36
N GLN A 92 6.06 -9.08 -9.81
CA GLN A 92 6.13 -9.86 -8.58
C GLN A 92 6.08 -8.89 -7.38
N ILE A 93 5.15 -9.11 -6.47
CA ILE A 93 5.06 -8.34 -5.23
C ILE A 93 5.07 -9.26 -4.01
N GLN A 94 5.50 -8.73 -2.87
CA GLN A 94 5.36 -9.41 -1.59
C GLN A 94 4.01 -9.07 -0.97
N PHE A 95 3.12 -10.06 -0.93
CA PHE A 95 1.85 -9.94 -0.21
C PHE A 95 2.10 -9.96 1.30
N ARG A 96 1.31 -9.17 2.03
CA ARG A 96 1.31 -9.16 3.49
C ARG A 96 -0.11 -9.21 4.03
N TYR A 97 -0.39 -10.20 4.86
CA TYR A 97 -1.70 -10.42 5.47
C TYR A 97 -1.57 -10.43 6.99
N ASN A 98 -2.28 -9.55 7.69
CA ASN A 98 -2.14 -9.42 9.14
C ASN A 98 -2.54 -10.72 9.87
N LYS A 99 -1.79 -11.07 10.91
CA LYS A 99 -2.05 -12.23 11.77
C LYS A 99 -2.36 -11.84 13.21
N TRP A 100 -3.35 -10.96 13.39
CA TRP A 100 -3.81 -10.49 14.70
C TRP A 100 -3.95 -11.65 15.69
N ALA A 101 -4.63 -12.71 15.26
CA ALA A 101 -4.47 -14.05 15.81
C ALA A 101 -3.88 -14.95 14.72
N ALA A 102 -2.84 -15.72 15.05
CA ALA A 102 -2.18 -16.59 14.09
C ALA A 102 -2.88 -17.94 14.01
N HIS A 103 -3.21 -18.39 12.79
CA HIS A 103 -3.76 -19.72 12.51
C HIS A 103 -3.13 -20.33 11.25
N PRO A 104 -2.96 -21.66 11.18
CA PRO A 104 -2.48 -22.32 9.96
C PRO A 104 -3.58 -22.33 8.88
N GLY A 105 -3.19 -22.37 7.61
CA GLY A 105 -4.14 -22.46 6.51
C GLY A 105 -3.62 -22.03 5.15
N TRP A 106 -4.55 -21.85 4.23
CA TRP A 106 -4.31 -21.44 2.84
C TRP A 106 -4.87 -20.04 2.58
N PHE A 107 -4.18 -19.29 1.74
CA PHE A 107 -4.63 -18.00 1.23
C PHE A 107 -4.88 -18.13 -0.28
N TYR A 108 -6.10 -17.81 -0.72
CA TYR A 108 -6.47 -17.79 -2.13
C TYR A 108 -6.69 -16.35 -2.56
N LEU A 109 -6.02 -15.93 -3.63
CA LEU A 109 -6.09 -14.57 -4.16
C LEU A 109 -6.77 -14.58 -5.53
N TYR A 110 -7.89 -13.88 -5.63
CA TYR A 110 -8.65 -13.67 -6.85
C TYR A 110 -8.52 -12.20 -7.27
N VAL A 111 -8.78 -11.92 -8.54
CA VAL A 111 -8.82 -10.56 -9.08
C VAL A 111 -10.13 -10.37 -9.85
N THR A 112 -10.61 -9.13 -9.96
CA THR A 112 -11.71 -8.83 -10.88
C THR A 112 -11.30 -8.99 -12.35
N LYS A 113 -12.27 -9.38 -13.18
CA LYS A 113 -12.18 -9.43 -14.64
C LYS A 113 -11.99 -8.03 -15.23
N ASP A 114 -11.48 -7.99 -16.44
CA ASP A 114 -11.32 -6.74 -17.18
C ASP A 114 -12.69 -6.12 -17.50
N GLY A 115 -12.78 -4.79 -17.41
CA GLY A 115 -14.05 -4.07 -17.57
C GLY A 115 -14.97 -4.11 -16.35
N TRP A 116 -14.52 -4.65 -15.21
CA TRP A 116 -15.26 -4.53 -13.95
C TRP A 116 -15.51 -3.05 -13.60
N ASN A 117 -16.72 -2.75 -13.13
CA ASN A 117 -17.15 -1.41 -12.76
C ASN A 117 -17.19 -1.28 -11.22
N PRO A 118 -16.35 -0.41 -10.61
CA PRO A 118 -16.32 -0.18 -9.17
C PRO A 118 -17.57 0.53 -8.61
N ASN A 119 -18.42 1.07 -9.49
CA ASN A 119 -19.61 1.87 -9.13
C ASN A 119 -20.88 1.04 -8.98
N ARG A 120 -20.74 -0.29 -8.97
CA ARG A 120 -21.83 -1.21 -8.62
C ARG A 120 -21.34 -2.26 -7.62
N PRO A 121 -22.25 -2.90 -6.87
CA PRO A 121 -21.89 -3.97 -5.95
C PRO A 121 -21.07 -5.07 -6.65
N LEU A 122 -20.02 -5.53 -5.98
CA LEU A 122 -19.16 -6.61 -6.44
C LEU A 122 -19.94 -7.94 -6.39
N THR A 123 -19.89 -8.70 -7.48
CA THR A 123 -20.52 -10.02 -7.60
C THR A 123 -19.47 -11.10 -7.88
N TRP A 124 -19.83 -12.36 -7.68
CA TRP A 124 -18.96 -13.49 -8.04
C TRP A 124 -18.69 -13.62 -9.54
N ALA A 125 -19.58 -13.06 -10.38
CA ALA A 125 -19.39 -13.00 -11.82
C ALA A 125 -18.28 -12.02 -12.23
N ASP A 126 -17.97 -11.06 -11.35
CA ASP A 126 -16.93 -10.05 -11.56
C ASP A 126 -15.53 -10.55 -11.28
N LEU A 127 -15.38 -11.61 -10.47
CA LEU A 127 -14.09 -12.20 -10.17
C LEU A 127 -13.71 -13.26 -11.20
N GLU A 128 -12.41 -13.36 -11.50
CA GLU A 128 -11.85 -14.52 -12.20
C GLU A 128 -12.26 -15.80 -11.47
N GLU A 129 -12.53 -16.87 -12.23
CA GLU A 129 -13.07 -18.10 -11.65
C GLU A 129 -12.07 -18.76 -10.70
N GLN A 130 -10.81 -18.79 -11.12
CA GLN A 130 -9.70 -19.36 -10.37
C GLN A 130 -8.89 -18.28 -9.65
N PRO A 131 -8.31 -18.60 -8.48
CA PRO A 131 -7.35 -17.70 -7.86
C PRO A 131 -6.10 -17.60 -8.74
N PHE A 132 -5.56 -16.40 -8.92
CA PHE A 132 -4.29 -16.21 -9.62
C PHE A 132 -3.09 -16.64 -8.77
N HIS A 133 -3.29 -16.77 -7.45
CA HIS A 133 -2.26 -17.27 -6.55
C HIS A 133 -2.88 -18.00 -5.35
N THR A 134 -2.21 -19.06 -4.90
CA THR A 134 -2.51 -19.77 -3.65
C THR A 134 -1.23 -19.85 -2.81
N ALA A 135 -1.28 -19.36 -1.58
CA ALA A 135 -0.21 -19.54 -0.61
C ALA A 135 -0.59 -20.65 0.38
N ASP A 136 0.29 -21.62 0.55
CA ASP A 136 0.13 -22.77 1.45
C ASP A 136 0.96 -22.54 2.71
N HIS A 137 0.29 -22.37 3.86
CA HIS A 137 0.91 -22.17 5.17
C HIS A 137 2.14 -21.21 5.13
N PRO A 138 1.97 -19.96 4.65
CA PRO A 138 3.09 -19.05 4.44
C PRO A 138 3.84 -18.73 5.73
N GLN A 139 5.10 -18.33 5.57
CA GLN A 139 5.91 -17.82 6.68
C GLN A 139 5.29 -16.55 7.26
N SER A 140 5.63 -16.23 8.50
CA SER A 140 5.15 -15.04 9.17
C SER A 140 6.21 -14.37 10.04
N VAL A 141 6.01 -13.08 10.31
CA VAL A 141 6.89 -12.26 11.15
C VAL A 141 6.04 -11.44 12.13
N GLY A 142 6.65 -11.01 13.24
CA GLY A 142 5.98 -10.28 14.32
C GLY A 142 5.16 -11.16 15.25
N SER A 143 4.87 -10.62 16.43
CA SER A 143 4.08 -11.29 17.46
C SER A 143 2.58 -11.08 17.22
N PRO A 144 1.73 -12.13 17.31
CA PRO A 144 0.28 -11.97 17.25
C PRO A 144 -0.23 -10.90 18.23
N GLY A 145 -1.32 -10.22 17.87
CA GLY A 145 -1.91 -9.11 18.62
C GLY A 145 -1.26 -7.75 18.35
N THR A 146 -0.33 -7.66 17.38
CA THR A 146 0.29 -6.40 16.95
C THR A 146 -0.13 -6.03 15.53
N ASN A 147 -0.15 -4.73 15.23
CA ASN A 147 -0.55 -4.21 13.92
C ASN A 147 0.40 -4.67 12.81
N ASP A 148 1.69 -4.84 13.13
CA ASP A 148 2.74 -5.17 12.15
C ASP A 148 2.93 -6.67 11.94
N ALA A 149 2.29 -7.52 12.75
CA ALA A 149 2.41 -8.97 12.61
C ALA A 149 1.67 -9.47 11.38
N HIS A 150 2.38 -10.18 10.49
CA HIS A 150 1.79 -10.64 9.23
C HIS A 150 2.38 -11.95 8.71
N TYR A 151 1.60 -12.65 7.92
CA TYR A 151 2.06 -13.63 6.93
C TYR A 151 2.60 -12.91 5.71
N TYR A 152 3.63 -13.47 5.06
CA TYR A 152 4.15 -12.93 3.81
C TYR A 152 4.52 -14.03 2.81
N TRP A 153 4.36 -13.70 1.54
CA TRP A 153 4.77 -14.54 0.40
C TRP A 153 4.93 -13.67 -0.84
N ASN A 154 5.73 -14.13 -1.81
CA ASN A 154 5.82 -13.47 -3.11
C ASN A 154 4.80 -14.08 -4.07
N ALA A 155 4.08 -13.23 -4.81
CA ALA A 155 3.18 -13.67 -5.86
C ALA A 155 3.34 -12.78 -7.10
N THR A 156 3.12 -13.38 -8.26
CA THR A 156 3.10 -12.65 -9.53
C THR A 156 1.68 -12.15 -9.76
N LEU A 157 1.52 -10.84 -9.95
CA LEU A 157 0.24 -10.25 -10.29
C LEU A 157 -0.19 -10.69 -11.69
N PRO A 158 -1.51 -10.81 -11.97
CA PRO A 158 -1.99 -11.11 -13.31
C PRO A 158 -1.46 -10.11 -14.33
N SER A 159 -1.01 -10.61 -15.48
CA SER A 159 -0.61 -9.78 -16.63
C SER A 159 -1.84 -9.27 -17.40
N GLY A 160 -1.68 -8.20 -18.18
CA GLY A 160 -2.74 -7.64 -19.01
C GLY A 160 -3.81 -6.83 -18.27
N LYS A 161 -3.68 -6.62 -16.96
CA LYS A 161 -4.60 -5.80 -16.17
C LYS A 161 -4.27 -4.31 -16.32
N SER A 162 -5.28 -3.46 -16.35
CA SER A 162 -5.12 -2.00 -16.43
C SER A 162 -6.24 -1.28 -15.70
N GLY A 163 -5.95 -0.15 -15.07
CA GLY A 163 -6.95 0.65 -14.37
C GLY A 163 -7.46 -0.01 -13.09
N ARG A 164 -8.65 0.37 -12.64
CA ARG A 164 -9.17 -0.01 -11.33
C ARG A 164 -9.60 -1.47 -11.29
N HIS A 165 -9.10 -2.19 -10.29
CA HIS A 165 -9.45 -3.58 -10.02
C HIS A 165 -9.60 -3.81 -8.52
N LEU A 166 -10.03 -5.01 -8.16
CA LEU A 166 -10.10 -5.45 -6.77
C LEU A 166 -9.44 -6.83 -6.66
N ILE A 167 -8.56 -6.97 -5.67
CA ILE A 167 -8.01 -8.26 -5.25
C ILE A 167 -8.85 -8.77 -4.08
N TYR A 168 -9.41 -9.96 -4.24
CA TYR A 168 -10.21 -10.64 -3.24
C TYR A 168 -9.39 -11.75 -2.61
N SER A 169 -9.28 -11.75 -1.28
CA SER A 169 -8.50 -12.73 -0.54
C SER A 169 -9.38 -13.58 0.37
N VAL A 170 -9.10 -14.88 0.38
CA VAL A 170 -9.78 -15.87 1.22
C VAL A 170 -8.73 -16.60 2.03
N TRP A 171 -8.77 -16.44 3.35
CA TRP A 171 -7.94 -17.21 4.28
C TRP A 171 -8.75 -18.34 4.87
N LYS A 172 -8.52 -19.55 4.37
CA LYS A 172 -9.14 -20.79 4.86
C LYS A 172 -8.22 -21.41 5.90
N ARG A 173 -8.69 -21.49 7.14
CA ARG A 173 -7.98 -22.18 8.21
C ARG A 173 -7.91 -23.69 7.98
N SER A 174 -6.81 -24.31 8.36
CA SER A 174 -6.64 -25.77 8.33
C SER A 174 -7.04 -26.45 9.65
N ASP A 175 -7.22 -25.67 10.72
CA ASP A 175 -7.53 -26.11 12.08
C ASP A 175 -8.98 -25.77 12.52
N SER A 176 -9.78 -25.17 11.63
CA SER A 176 -11.16 -24.74 11.93
C SER A 176 -11.99 -24.59 10.65
N ALA A 177 -13.32 -24.56 10.78
CA ALA A 177 -14.21 -24.12 9.71
C ALA A 177 -14.20 -22.59 9.52
N GLU A 178 -13.56 -21.82 10.40
CA GLU A 178 -13.51 -20.38 10.24
C GLU A 178 -12.72 -19.94 9.00
N THR A 179 -13.25 -18.97 8.26
CA THR A 179 -12.63 -18.41 7.04
C THR A 179 -12.72 -16.89 7.08
N PHE A 180 -11.64 -16.22 6.72
CA PHE A 180 -11.59 -14.75 6.62
C PHE A 180 -11.64 -14.32 5.15
N TYR A 181 -12.28 -13.18 4.90
CA TYR A 181 -12.49 -12.63 3.56
C TYR A 181 -12.09 -11.16 3.55
N ASN A 182 -11.36 -10.71 2.53
CA ASN A 182 -10.97 -9.30 2.42
C ASN A 182 -10.95 -8.83 0.97
N CYS A 183 -11.40 -7.59 0.77
CA CYS A 183 -11.28 -6.85 -0.49
C CYS A 183 -10.17 -5.82 -0.39
N SER A 184 -9.30 -5.80 -1.40
CA SER A 184 -8.25 -4.80 -1.59
C SER A 184 -8.47 -4.08 -2.92
N ASP A 185 -8.83 -2.81 -2.87
CA ASP A 185 -8.93 -1.99 -4.08
C ASP A 185 -7.52 -1.66 -4.59
N VAL A 186 -7.32 -1.83 -5.89
CA VAL A 186 -6.04 -1.61 -6.56
C VAL A 186 -6.23 -0.88 -7.87
N VAL A 187 -5.16 -0.27 -8.37
CA VAL A 187 -5.11 0.30 -9.71
C VAL A 187 -3.85 -0.21 -10.43
N PHE A 188 -4.03 -0.78 -11.61
CA PHE A 188 -2.93 -1.22 -12.47
C PHE A 188 -2.54 -0.10 -13.43
N ASP A 189 -1.66 0.79 -12.97
CA ASP A 189 -1.20 2.00 -13.67
C ASP A 189 0.33 2.11 -13.77
N GLY A 190 1.05 1.07 -13.32
CA GLY A 190 2.52 1.04 -13.32
C GLY A 190 3.15 1.43 -11.98
N GLY A 191 2.34 1.55 -10.91
CA GLY A 191 2.84 1.72 -9.55
C GLY A 191 3.57 0.50 -8.98
N ASP A 192 4.19 0.69 -7.82
CA ASP A 192 5.02 -0.30 -7.12
C ASP A 192 4.61 -0.43 -5.63
N GLY A 193 3.32 -0.25 -5.34
CA GLY A 193 2.74 -0.40 -4.01
C GLY A 193 2.41 0.92 -3.30
N GLU A 194 2.45 2.06 -3.99
CA GLU A 194 1.99 3.33 -3.46
C GLU A 194 0.51 3.24 -3.07
N VAL A 195 0.10 4.01 -2.06
CA VAL A 195 -1.28 4.03 -1.57
C VAL A 195 -1.82 5.44 -1.69
N THR A 196 -3.02 5.58 -2.25
CA THR A 196 -3.77 6.84 -2.27
C THR A 196 -5.14 6.66 -1.60
N GLY A 197 -5.71 7.76 -1.13
CA GLY A 197 -7.01 7.76 -0.45
C GLY A 197 -6.96 7.41 1.04
N VAL A 198 -5.78 7.22 1.65
CA VAL A 198 -5.60 7.04 3.11
C VAL A 198 -4.96 8.29 3.72
N GLY A 199 -5.57 8.84 4.78
CA GLY A 199 -4.98 9.84 5.66
C GLY A 199 -5.72 11.18 5.71
N ARG A 200 -5.45 11.96 6.76
CA ARG A 200 -5.86 13.37 6.85
C ARG A 200 -5.25 14.14 5.69
N PRO A 201 -6.01 14.97 4.95
CA PRO A 201 -5.37 16.05 4.21
C PRO A 201 -4.59 16.86 5.25
N GLY A 202 -3.26 16.86 5.13
CA GLY A 202 -2.48 18.00 5.59
C GLY A 202 -3.00 19.26 4.89
N PRO A 203 -2.52 20.47 5.25
CA PRO A 203 -2.82 21.64 4.44
C PRO A 203 -2.56 21.28 2.98
N THR A 204 -3.61 21.34 2.17
CA THR A 204 -3.58 21.01 0.75
C THR A 204 -2.35 21.69 0.16
N PRO A 205 -1.35 20.96 -0.38
CA PRO A 205 -0.38 21.62 -1.23
C PRO A 205 -1.20 22.18 -2.38
N THR A 206 -1.26 23.51 -2.48
CA THR A 206 -1.81 24.20 -3.64
C THR A 206 -1.22 23.52 -4.87
N VAL A 207 -2.08 22.88 -5.66
CA VAL A 207 -1.67 22.21 -6.89
C VAL A 207 -1.33 23.33 -7.88
N THR A 208 -0.10 23.82 -7.83
CA THR A 208 0.47 24.56 -8.96
C THR A 208 0.59 23.54 -10.08
N PRO A 209 0.03 23.79 -11.29
CA PRO A 209 0.07 22.81 -12.37
C PRO A 209 1.49 22.33 -12.60
N THR A 210 1.71 21.03 -12.38
CA THR A 210 2.95 20.35 -12.72
C THR A 210 3.05 20.37 -14.24
N VAL A 211 3.87 21.28 -14.77
CA VAL A 211 4.37 21.17 -16.14
C VAL A 211 5.03 19.80 -16.25
N THR A 212 4.44 18.91 -17.03
CA THR A 212 5.13 17.71 -17.53
C THR A 212 6.29 18.21 -18.37
N PRO A 213 7.57 18.03 -17.98
CA PRO A 213 8.67 18.38 -18.85
C PRO A 213 8.69 17.36 -19.98
N THR A 214 8.15 17.74 -21.13
CA THR A 214 8.48 17.12 -22.40
C THR A 214 9.97 17.31 -22.65
N GLY A 215 10.73 16.21 -22.57
CA GLY A 215 12.07 16.08 -23.12
C GLY A 215 13.21 16.55 -22.21
N ASP A 216 13.94 15.60 -21.64
CA ASP A 216 15.33 15.42 -22.07
C ASP A 216 15.81 14.00 -21.72
N THR A 217 16.60 13.41 -22.61
CA THR A 217 17.22 12.10 -22.44
C THR A 217 18.32 12.18 -21.38
N GLY A 218 18.00 11.89 -20.12
CA GLY A 218 19.01 11.75 -19.05
C GLY A 218 18.57 11.93 -17.60
N SER A 219 17.34 12.35 -17.31
CA SER A 219 16.95 12.63 -15.91
C SER A 219 16.56 11.37 -15.11
N CYS A 220 17.25 11.15 -13.99
CA CYS A 220 16.79 10.23 -12.95
C CYS A 220 15.55 10.79 -12.24
N THR A 221 14.79 9.93 -11.57
CA THR A 221 13.72 10.34 -10.65
C THR A 221 14.05 9.88 -9.24
N ALA A 222 13.52 10.56 -8.23
CA ALA A 222 13.67 10.17 -6.82
C ALA A 222 12.31 10.13 -6.12
N THR A 223 12.12 9.15 -5.24
CA THR A 223 10.93 9.02 -4.39
C THR A 223 11.36 8.82 -2.94
N TYR A 224 10.59 9.36 -1.99
CA TYR A 224 10.87 9.29 -0.56
C TYR A 224 9.79 8.48 0.16
N LYS A 225 10.19 7.71 1.17
CA LYS A 225 9.28 7.17 2.19
C LYS A 225 9.90 7.26 3.58
N THR A 226 9.05 7.45 4.59
CA THR A 226 9.43 7.26 5.98
C THR A 226 9.42 5.76 6.29
N VAL A 227 10.55 5.22 6.74
CA VAL A 227 10.70 3.79 7.10
C VAL A 227 10.18 3.53 8.51
N THR A 228 10.55 4.39 9.45
CA THR A 228 10.09 4.35 10.84
C THR A 228 10.25 5.72 11.48
N SER A 229 9.52 5.98 12.57
CA SER A 229 9.58 7.23 13.34
C SER A 229 9.49 6.93 14.83
N TRP A 230 10.16 7.74 15.64
CA TRP A 230 10.15 7.70 17.09
C TRP A 230 10.00 9.10 17.68
N SER A 231 9.83 9.20 19.00
CA SER A 231 9.76 10.50 19.66
C SER A 231 11.05 11.29 19.41
N GLY A 232 10.93 12.39 18.65
CA GLY A 232 12.04 13.29 18.33
C GLY A 232 12.91 12.89 17.13
N GLY A 233 12.58 11.83 16.38
CA GLY A 233 13.33 11.49 15.17
C GLY A 233 12.67 10.48 14.25
N PHE A 234 13.26 10.27 13.08
CA PHE A 234 12.76 9.36 12.07
C PHE A 234 13.85 8.79 11.17
N GLN A 235 13.52 7.72 10.46
CA GLN A 235 14.31 7.14 9.39
C GLN A 235 13.61 7.35 8.05
N GLY A 236 14.30 7.96 7.10
CA GLY A 236 13.87 8.14 5.72
C GLY A 236 14.62 7.20 4.76
N GLU A 237 13.96 6.80 3.69
CA GLU A 237 14.57 6.10 2.55
C GLU A 237 14.18 6.81 1.26
N VAL A 238 15.16 6.98 0.37
CA VAL A 238 14.98 7.55 -0.96
C VAL A 238 15.36 6.52 -2.01
N THR A 239 14.48 6.29 -2.97
CA THR A 239 14.73 5.46 -4.15
C THR A 239 15.01 6.35 -5.35
N VAL A 240 16.16 6.16 -5.99
CA VAL A 240 16.54 6.82 -7.23
C VAL A 240 16.34 5.84 -8.39
N LYS A 241 15.53 6.21 -9.37
CA LYS A 241 15.20 5.38 -10.54
C LYS A 241 15.73 6.01 -11.82
N ASN A 242 16.19 5.17 -12.74
CA ASN A 242 16.46 5.57 -14.11
C ASN A 242 15.29 5.18 -15.02
N PRO A 243 14.36 6.10 -15.35
CA PRO A 243 13.26 5.80 -16.25
C PRO A 243 13.67 5.81 -17.73
N GLY A 244 14.89 6.26 -18.05
CA GLY A 244 15.37 6.42 -19.41
C GLY A 244 15.84 5.12 -20.06
N THR A 245 16.30 5.25 -21.30
CA THR A 245 16.79 4.14 -22.14
C THR A 245 18.32 4.02 -22.16
N ALA A 246 19.04 4.94 -21.52
CA ALA A 246 20.49 4.93 -21.37
C ALA A 246 20.87 4.85 -19.89
N ALA A 247 22.05 4.29 -19.58
CA ALA A 247 22.52 4.21 -18.20
C ALA A 247 22.80 5.60 -17.61
N VAL A 248 22.30 5.86 -16.41
CA VAL A 248 22.61 7.03 -15.59
C VAL A 248 23.97 6.82 -14.92
N ASN A 249 24.88 7.79 -15.01
CA ASN A 249 26.26 7.71 -14.49
C ASN A 249 26.55 8.82 -13.47
N GLY A 250 25.89 8.74 -12.33
CA GLY A 250 25.90 9.75 -11.28
C GLY A 250 24.51 10.31 -11.05
N TRP A 251 24.17 10.51 -9.78
CA TRP A 251 22.90 11.11 -9.39
C TRP A 251 23.11 12.03 -8.20
N THR A 252 22.39 13.14 -8.22
CA THR A 252 22.29 14.09 -7.12
C THR A 252 20.82 14.27 -6.79
N VAL A 253 20.45 14.05 -5.54
CA VAL A 253 19.09 14.25 -5.03
C VAL A 253 19.07 15.43 -4.09
N ASN A 254 18.18 16.38 -4.33
CA ASN A 254 17.94 17.50 -3.43
C ASN A 254 16.54 17.43 -2.83
N TRP A 255 16.40 17.77 -1.55
CA TRP A 255 15.11 17.89 -0.88
C TRP A 255 15.20 18.82 0.32
N ASP A 256 14.06 19.35 0.75
CA ASP A 256 13.97 20.15 1.98
C ASP A 256 13.52 19.31 3.18
N LEU A 257 14.21 19.48 4.31
CA LEU A 257 13.76 18.96 5.59
C LEU A 257 12.57 19.77 6.11
N ALA A 258 11.69 19.09 6.86
CA ALA A 258 10.66 19.77 7.62
C ALA A 258 11.29 20.75 8.62
N ALA A 259 10.63 21.89 8.84
CA ALA A 259 11.12 22.92 9.76
C ALA A 259 11.46 22.34 11.14
N GLY A 260 12.65 22.67 11.66
CA GLY A 260 13.15 22.14 12.93
C GLY A 260 13.76 20.74 12.86
N SER A 261 13.84 20.11 11.69
CA SER A 261 14.48 18.80 11.51
C SER A 261 15.95 18.94 11.08
N SER A 262 16.77 17.94 11.40
CA SER A 262 18.18 17.88 11.03
C SER A 262 18.63 16.46 10.71
N ILE A 263 19.49 16.27 9.70
CA ILE A 263 20.09 14.95 9.41
C ILE A 263 21.07 14.58 10.51
N ASN A 264 20.94 13.35 11.04
CA ASN A 264 21.90 12.73 11.97
C ASN A 264 22.94 11.90 11.22
N SER A 265 22.48 11.02 10.33
CA SER A 265 23.31 10.14 9.54
C SER A 265 22.66 9.82 8.21
N LEU A 266 23.46 9.60 7.17
CA LEU A 266 23.02 9.14 5.85
C LEU A 266 23.99 8.06 5.37
N TRP A 267 23.46 6.99 4.78
CA TRP A 267 24.22 5.88 4.21
C TRP A 267 23.86 5.67 2.74
N ASN A 268 24.71 4.93 2.02
CA ASN A 268 24.61 4.71 0.57
C ASN A 268 24.66 6.01 -0.28
N GLY A 269 25.23 7.06 0.28
CA GLY A 269 25.47 8.34 -0.39
C GLY A 269 26.29 9.27 0.50
N THR A 270 26.63 10.43 -0.05
CA THR A 270 27.20 11.55 0.71
C THR A 270 26.21 12.70 0.72
N HIS A 271 26.27 13.59 1.71
CA HIS A 271 25.32 14.71 1.77
C HIS A 271 25.94 16.01 2.26
N THR A 272 25.33 17.11 1.83
CA THR A 272 25.51 18.45 2.38
C THR A 272 24.16 19.03 2.80
N VAL A 273 24.16 19.96 3.75
CA VAL A 273 22.96 20.67 4.20
C VAL A 273 23.21 22.17 4.12
N SER A 274 22.32 22.92 3.47
CA SER A 274 22.33 24.38 3.44
C SER A 274 20.94 24.90 3.80
N GLY A 275 20.82 25.56 4.95
CA GLY A 275 19.50 25.86 5.52
C GLY A 275 18.72 24.57 5.82
N SER A 276 17.53 24.43 5.25
CA SER A 276 16.72 23.21 5.29
C SER A 276 17.00 22.23 4.14
N THR A 277 17.73 22.66 3.12
CA THR A 277 17.93 21.86 1.90
C THR A 277 19.07 20.88 2.07
N VAL A 278 18.78 19.60 1.91
CA VAL A 278 19.75 18.52 1.85
C VAL A 278 20.04 18.20 0.40
N THR A 279 21.33 18.04 0.07
CA THR A 279 21.79 17.52 -1.22
C THR A 279 22.53 16.22 -0.98
N ALA A 280 21.96 15.09 -1.42
CA ALA A 280 22.63 13.79 -1.42
C ALA A 280 23.23 13.47 -2.79
N LYS A 281 24.41 12.85 -2.81
CA LYS A 281 25.07 12.35 -4.01
C LYS A 281 25.35 10.86 -3.87
N ASN A 282 25.41 10.18 -5.01
CA ASN A 282 25.75 8.76 -5.08
C ASN A 282 27.06 8.42 -4.35
N ALA A 283 27.12 7.19 -3.83
CA ALA A 283 28.38 6.54 -3.53
C ALA A 283 28.98 5.95 -4.82
N ASP A 284 30.26 5.59 -4.82
CA ASP A 284 30.90 5.08 -6.04
C ASP A 284 30.24 3.80 -6.57
N TRP A 285 29.81 2.91 -5.67
CA TRP A 285 29.25 1.61 -6.02
C TRP A 285 27.79 1.64 -6.49
N ASN A 286 27.04 2.72 -6.23
CA ASN A 286 25.67 2.89 -6.72
C ASN A 286 25.52 4.05 -7.71
N ARG A 287 26.65 4.52 -8.26
CA ARG A 287 26.70 5.60 -9.23
C ARG A 287 25.94 5.29 -10.52
N THR A 288 26.07 4.06 -11.00
CA THR A 288 25.52 3.63 -12.30
C THR A 288 24.16 2.99 -12.11
N ILE A 289 23.14 3.53 -12.79
CA ILE A 289 21.79 2.95 -12.80
C ILE A 289 21.44 2.59 -14.24
N GLN A 290 21.30 1.30 -14.54
CA GLN A 290 20.90 0.83 -15.86
C GLN A 290 19.48 1.28 -16.22
N PRO A 291 19.10 1.32 -17.51
CA PRO A 291 17.72 1.61 -17.93
C PRO A 291 16.70 0.77 -17.14
N GLY A 292 15.69 1.43 -16.55
CA GLY A 292 14.67 0.79 -15.72
C GLY A 292 15.12 0.38 -14.31
N GLY A 293 16.41 0.50 -14.00
CA GLY A 293 16.98 0.16 -12.69
C GLY A 293 16.73 1.22 -11.62
N SER A 294 17.00 0.84 -10.37
CA SER A 294 16.89 1.72 -9.19
C SER A 294 17.99 1.44 -8.18
N VAL A 295 18.30 2.44 -7.36
CA VAL A 295 19.17 2.33 -6.17
C VAL A 295 18.52 3.07 -4.99
N THR A 296 18.92 2.72 -3.77
CA THR A 296 18.37 3.35 -2.56
C THR A 296 19.46 3.91 -1.65
N PHE A 297 19.13 5.02 -1.00
CA PHE A 297 19.88 5.54 0.13
C PHE A 297 18.94 5.87 1.28
N GLY A 298 19.47 5.88 2.51
CA GLY A 298 18.66 6.11 3.69
C GLY A 298 19.36 7.05 4.66
N PHE A 299 18.56 7.63 5.55
CA PHE A 299 19.06 8.55 6.57
C PHE A 299 18.24 8.47 7.85
N THR A 300 18.85 8.88 8.96
CA THR A 300 18.12 9.22 10.18
C THR A 300 18.16 10.73 10.40
N ALA A 301 17.09 11.28 10.97
CA ALA A 301 16.97 12.69 11.25
C ALA A 301 16.29 12.94 12.60
N ASN A 302 16.63 14.05 13.25
CA ASN A 302 15.85 14.58 14.37
C ASN A 302 14.65 15.36 13.84
N GLY A 303 13.60 15.46 14.65
CA GLY A 303 12.39 16.20 14.32
C GLY A 303 11.26 15.28 13.83
N THR A 304 10.28 15.88 13.17
CA THR A 304 9.09 15.18 12.67
C THR A 304 9.30 14.78 11.22
N SER A 305 9.01 13.53 10.88
CA SER A 305 9.09 13.06 9.49
C SER A 305 8.12 13.86 8.61
N GLY A 306 8.64 14.55 7.61
CA GLY A 306 7.84 15.20 6.56
C GLY A 306 7.56 14.27 5.38
N SER A 307 6.96 14.82 4.32
CA SER A 307 6.86 14.19 2.99
C SER A 307 7.61 15.04 1.96
N PRO A 308 8.95 15.10 2.03
CA PRO A 308 9.74 15.85 1.05
C PRO A 308 9.52 15.31 -0.37
N THR A 309 9.58 16.19 -1.36
CA THR A 309 9.57 15.82 -2.78
C THR A 309 10.99 15.89 -3.31
N PRO A 310 11.76 14.78 -3.29
CA PRO A 310 13.15 14.81 -3.74
C PRO A 310 13.24 15.02 -5.26
N ALA A 311 14.04 15.98 -5.69
CA ALA A 311 14.36 16.17 -7.10
C ALA A 311 15.71 15.52 -7.41
N CYS A 312 15.75 14.74 -8.50
CA CYS A 312 16.97 14.06 -8.95
C CYS A 312 17.53 14.72 -10.21
N THR A 313 18.83 14.90 -10.24
CA THR A 313 19.59 15.30 -11.43
C THR A 313 20.71 14.31 -11.70
N SER A 314 20.95 14.04 -12.98
CA SER A 314 22.07 13.23 -13.46
C SER A 314 22.93 14.09 -14.40
N PRO A 315 24.27 13.94 -14.39
CA PRO A 315 25.16 14.63 -15.33
C PRO A 315 24.97 14.19 -16.78
#